data_AF-A0A951SAN9-F1
#
_entry.id   AF-A0A951SAN9-F1
#
_cell.length_a   1.000
_cell.length_b   1.000
_cell.length_c   1.000
_cell.angle_alpha   90.00
_cell.angle_beta   90.00
_cell.angle_gamma   90.00
#
_symmetry.space_group_name_H-M   'P 1'
#
loop_
_entity.id
_entity.type
_entity.pdbx_description
1 polymer ?
#
loop_
_entity_poly.entity_id
_entity_poly.type
_entity_poly.pdbx_seq_one_letter_code
_entity_poly.pdbx_strand_id
1 'polypeptide(L)'
;MQQGFEKIIRWGFIAVMLIGALLGIYFFVSDSFELMIQYTYVLFILTALFAVISPVFTFIQHPKNLKNLALTLGIVAVIALIAYLFSGNTYSELQLETYKISAGESTFISFGIVFTFIVSILVLVTVVFSSIYKLFK
;
A
#
# COMPACT_ATOMS: atom_id res chain seq x y z
N MET A 1 -18.22 -18.67 10.32
CA MET A 1 -17.02 -18.52 9.44
C MET A 1 -16.55 -17.08 9.36
N GLN A 2 -17.43 -16.10 9.10
CA GLN A 2 -17.07 -14.68 8.94
C GLN A 2 -16.39 -14.05 10.17
N GLN A 3 -16.95 -14.23 11.37
CA GLN A 3 -16.35 -13.69 12.62
C GLN A 3 -14.95 -14.26 12.94
N GLY A 4 -14.69 -15.52 12.60
CA GLY A 4 -13.37 -16.15 12.79
C GLY A 4 -12.33 -15.58 11.85
N PHE A 5 -12.70 -15.37 10.58
CA PHE A 5 -11.84 -14.76 9.56
C PHE A 5 -11.51 -13.29 9.90
N GLU A 6 -12.50 -12.49 10.28
CA GLU A 6 -12.29 -11.09 10.69
C GLU A 6 -11.33 -10.97 11.86
N LYS A 7 -11.43 -11.89 12.84
CA LYS A 7 -10.51 -11.94 13.98
C LYS A 7 -9.08 -12.24 13.52
N ILE A 8 -8.88 -13.20 12.61
CA ILE A 8 -7.55 -13.53 12.07
C ILE A 8 -6.95 -12.33 11.33
N ILE A 9 -7.70 -11.70 10.44
CA ILE A 9 -7.23 -10.53 9.69
C ILE A 9 -6.86 -9.39 10.64
N ARG A 10 -7.71 -9.09 11.63
CA ARG A 10 -7.47 -8.03 12.61
C ARG A 10 -6.19 -8.29 13.42
N TRP A 11 -6.04 -9.49 13.97
CA TRP A 11 -4.84 -9.84 14.72
C TRP A 11 -3.58 -9.89 13.84
N GLY A 12 -3.72 -10.32 12.58
CA GLY A 12 -2.65 -10.30 11.59
C GLY A 12 -2.14 -8.89 11.34
N PHE A 13 -3.02 -7.92 11.07
CA PHE A 13 -2.62 -6.52 10.90
C PHE A 13 -1.98 -5.92 12.16
N ILE A 14 -2.51 -6.22 13.35
CA ILE A 14 -1.92 -5.75 14.60
C ILE A 14 -0.51 -6.32 14.78
N ALA A 15 -0.30 -7.61 14.51
CA ALA A 15 1.01 -8.24 14.59
C ALA A 15 1.99 -7.60 13.60
N VAL A 16 1.59 -7.40 12.34
CA VAL A 16 2.42 -6.74 11.33
C VAL A 16 2.79 -5.32 11.75
N MET A 17 1.84 -4.54 12.29
CA MET A 17 2.11 -3.19 12.79
C MET A 17 3.08 -3.18 13.98
N LEU A 18 2.89 -4.08 14.95
CA LEU A 18 3.78 -4.17 16.12
C LEU A 18 5.20 -4.56 15.72
N ILE A 19 5.33 -5.58 14.85
CA ILE A 19 6.63 -6.02 14.35
C ILE A 19 7.29 -4.89 13.53
N GLY A 20 6.52 -4.18 12.69
CA GLY A 20 7.01 -3.03 11.95
C GLY A 20 7.50 -1.89 12.85
N ALA A 21 6.77 -1.57 13.91
CA ALA A 21 7.18 -0.56 14.90
C ALA A 21 8.47 -0.97 15.63
N LEU A 22 8.58 -2.23 16.04
CA LEU A 22 9.79 -2.77 16.69
C LEU A 22 11.00 -2.74 15.77
N LEU A 23 10.83 -3.07 14.48
CA LEU A 23 11.90 -2.95 13.48
C LEU A 23 12.30 -1.50 13.24
N GLY A 24 11.33 -0.58 13.23
CA GLY A 24 11.62 0.85 13.18
C GLY A 24 12.49 1.30 14.35
N ILE A 25 12.17 0.86 15.57
CA ILE A 25 13.00 1.14 16.75
C ILE A 25 14.39 0.48 16.62
N TYR A 26 14.45 -0.78 16.20
CA TYR A 26 15.71 -1.51 16.02
C TYR A 26 16.63 -0.85 14.99
N PHE A 27 16.06 -0.25 13.94
CA PHE A 27 16.82 0.49 12.94
C PHE A 27 17.57 1.67 13.54
N PHE A 28 16.93 2.46 14.42
CA PHE A 28 17.58 3.59 15.10
C PHE A 28 18.73 3.17 16.03
N VAL A 29 18.88 1.88 16.33
CA VAL A 29 19.88 1.35 17.27
C VAL A 29 20.97 0.52 16.59
N SER A 30 20.71 -0.11 15.44
CA SER A 30 21.54 -1.22 14.94
C SER A 30 22.46 -0.91 13.75
N ASP A 31 22.39 0.28 13.14
CA ASP A 31 23.12 0.67 11.90
C ASP A 31 23.05 -0.37 10.74
N SER A 32 22.18 -1.38 10.85
CA SER A 32 22.17 -2.57 10.01
C SER A 32 21.17 -2.41 8.88
N PHE A 33 21.57 -1.70 7.83
CA PHE A 33 20.72 -1.41 6.67
C PHE A 33 20.23 -2.67 5.93
N GLU A 34 21.09 -3.68 5.78
CA GLU A 34 20.76 -4.89 5.01
C GLU A 34 19.65 -5.73 5.67
N LEU A 35 19.74 -5.94 6.99
CA LEU A 35 18.69 -6.63 7.75
C LEU A 35 17.37 -5.86 7.66
N MET A 36 17.40 -4.53 7.77
CA MET A 36 16.20 -3.70 7.68
C MET A 36 15.46 -3.89 6.34
N ILE A 37 16.19 -3.88 5.23
CA ILE A 37 15.62 -4.06 3.89
C ILE A 37 14.95 -5.43 3.77
N GLN A 38 15.62 -6.50 4.22
CA GLN A 38 15.07 -7.86 4.18
C GLN A 38 13.76 -7.98 4.97
N TYR A 39 13.71 -7.46 6.21
CA TYR A 39 12.50 -7.50 7.03
C TYR A 39 11.38 -6.61 6.47
N THR A 40 11.73 -5.45 5.89
CA THR A 40 10.76 -4.55 5.27
C THR A 40 10.06 -5.23 4.10
N TYR A 41 10.78 -5.98 3.26
CA TYR A 41 10.17 -6.76 2.19
C TYR A 41 9.19 -7.81 2.72
N VAL A 42 9.54 -8.53 3.79
CA VAL A 42 8.64 -9.53 4.40
C VAL A 42 7.37 -8.86 4.93
N LEU A 43 7.50 -7.76 5.66
CA LEU A 43 6.36 -7.02 6.19
C LEU A 43 5.48 -6.42 5.09
N PHE A 44 6.08 -5.89 4.04
CA PHE A 44 5.36 -5.36 2.89
C PHE A 44 4.53 -6.46 2.22
N ILE A 45 5.11 -7.63 1.97
CA ILE A 45 4.40 -8.78 1.37
C ILE A 45 3.25 -9.24 2.27
N LEU A 46 3.49 -9.39 3.58
CA LEU A 46 2.44 -9.79 4.53
C LEU A 46 1.29 -8.76 4.58
N THR A 47 1.63 -7.47 4.60
CA THR A 47 0.64 -6.39 4.58
C THR A 47 -0.18 -6.45 3.29
N ALA A 48 0.46 -6.59 2.14
CA ALA A 48 -0.20 -6.70 0.85
C ALA A 48 -1.15 -7.92 0.80
N LEU A 49 -0.72 -9.08 1.31
CA LEU A 49 -1.55 -10.28 1.39
C LEU A 49 -2.81 -10.03 2.23
N PHE A 50 -2.68 -9.50 3.45
CA PHE A 50 -3.85 -9.22 4.29
C PHE A 50 -4.77 -8.16 3.68
N ALA A 51 -4.21 -7.13 3.05
CA ALA A 51 -4.95 -6.05 2.39
C ALA A 51 -5.76 -6.55 1.19
N VAL A 52 -5.31 -7.58 0.48
CA VAL A 52 -6.02 -8.18 -0.66
C VAL A 52 -6.99 -9.27 -0.21
N ILE A 53 -6.59 -10.16 0.72
CA ILE A 53 -7.39 -11.30 1.16
C ILE A 53 -8.71 -10.84 1.80
N SER A 54 -8.67 -9.77 2.60
CA SER A 54 -9.85 -9.23 3.30
C SER A 54 -10.99 -8.82 2.34
N PRO A 55 -10.78 -7.91 1.36
CA PRO A 55 -11.82 -7.55 0.41
C PRO A 55 -12.21 -8.73 -0.50
N VAL A 56 -11.26 -9.54 -0.97
CA VAL A 56 -11.55 -10.71 -1.83
C VAL A 56 -12.51 -11.68 -1.13
N PHE A 57 -12.25 -12.03 0.12
CA PHE A 57 -13.13 -12.91 0.90
C PHE A 57 -14.53 -12.31 1.08
N THR A 58 -14.62 -11.01 1.33
CA THR A 58 -15.88 -10.29 1.47
C THR A 58 -16.70 -10.33 0.17
N PHE A 59 -16.06 -10.21 -0.99
CA PHE A 59 -16.75 -10.28 -2.29
C PHE A 59 -17.24 -11.67 -2.65
N ILE A 60 -16.47 -12.71 -2.33
CA ILE A 60 -16.89 -14.11 -2.53
C ILE A 60 -18.18 -14.39 -1.75
N GLN A 61 -18.30 -13.85 -0.53
CA GLN A 61 -19.50 -14.02 0.30
C GLN A 61 -20.68 -13.15 -0.15
N HIS A 62 -20.41 -12.00 -0.80
CA HIS A 62 -21.44 -11.03 -1.18
C HIS A 62 -21.31 -10.61 -2.66
N PRO A 63 -21.61 -11.51 -3.61
CA PRO A 63 -21.41 -11.26 -5.04
C PRO A 63 -22.32 -10.15 -5.61
N LYS A 64 -23.40 -9.78 -4.92
CA LYS A 64 -24.26 -8.64 -5.30
C LYS A 64 -23.49 -7.32 -5.39
N ASN A 65 -22.36 -7.20 -4.69
CA ASN A 65 -21.51 -6.01 -4.66
C ASN A 65 -20.44 -5.99 -5.76
N LEU A 66 -20.41 -6.97 -6.68
CA LEU A 66 -19.41 -7.02 -7.76
C LEU A 66 -19.43 -5.76 -8.64
N LYS A 67 -20.61 -5.18 -8.88
CA LYS A 67 -20.73 -3.94 -9.67
C LYS A 67 -20.02 -2.77 -9.00
N ASN A 68 -20.17 -2.65 -7.68
CA ASN A 68 -19.49 -1.62 -6.91
C ASN A 68 -17.98 -1.85 -6.90
N LEU A 69 -17.53 -3.12 -6.80
CA LEU A 69 -16.11 -3.46 -6.94
C LEU A 69 -15.56 -3.04 -8.30
N ALA A 70 -16.24 -3.37 -9.39
CA ALA A 70 -15.80 -3.03 -10.74
C ALA A 70 -15.69 -1.50 -10.90
N LEU A 71 -16.65 -0.74 -10.36
CA LEU A 71 -16.58 0.72 -10.33
C LEU A 71 -15.38 1.22 -9.52
N THR A 72 -15.14 0.69 -8.32
CA THR A 72 -13.99 1.06 -7.48
C THR A 72 -12.67 0.76 -8.17
N LEU A 73 -12.52 -0.43 -8.78
CA LEU A 73 -11.33 -0.78 -9.55
C LEU A 73 -11.14 0.13 -10.77
N GLY A 74 -12.22 0.50 -11.45
CA GLY A 74 -12.19 1.49 -12.53
C GLY A 74 -11.66 2.84 -12.07
N ILE A 75 -12.13 3.34 -10.92
CA ILE A 75 -11.62 4.60 -10.33
C ILE A 75 -10.13 4.49 -10.00
N VAL A 76 -9.71 3.38 -9.37
CA VAL A 76 -8.30 3.14 -9.04
C VAL A 76 -7.43 3.07 -10.30
N ALA A 77 -7.93 2.44 -11.37
CA ALA A 77 -7.22 2.37 -12.65
C ALA A 77 -7.04 3.76 -13.29
N VAL A 78 -8.05 4.64 -13.19
CA VAL A 78 -7.93 6.03 -13.64
C VAL A 78 -6.88 6.78 -12.82
N ILE A 79 -6.87 6.60 -11.49
CA ILE A 79 -5.85 7.21 -10.61
C ILE A 79 -4.44 6.70 -10.97
N ALA A 80 -4.31 5.39 -11.22
CA ALA A 80 -3.04 4.80 -11.64
C ALA A 80 -2.57 5.36 -12.99
N LEU A 81 -3.48 5.53 -13.95
CA LEU A 81 -3.15 6.14 -15.24
C LEU A 81 -2.67 7.58 -15.06
N ILE A 82 -3.35 8.38 -14.24
CA ILE A 82 -2.91 9.74 -13.91
C ILE A 82 -1.52 9.69 -13.28
N ALA A 83 -1.30 8.87 -12.26
CA ALA A 83 -0.01 8.75 -11.60
C ALA A 83 1.12 8.35 -12.55
N TYR A 84 0.85 7.45 -13.50
CA TYR A 84 1.83 7.04 -14.51
C TYR A 84 2.18 8.19 -15.47
N LEU A 85 1.20 9.00 -15.88
CA LEU A 85 1.44 10.18 -16.73
C LEU A 85 2.32 11.25 -16.04
N PHE A 86 2.27 11.34 -14.71
CA PHE A 86 3.13 12.22 -13.91
C PHE A 86 4.46 11.58 -13.52
N SER A 87 4.66 10.30 -13.83
CA SER A 87 5.90 9.58 -13.54
C SER A 87 6.91 9.73 -14.67
N GLY A 88 8.20 9.67 -14.32
CA GLY A 88 9.30 9.73 -15.27
C GLY A 88 10.61 9.28 -14.65
N ASN A 89 11.62 9.06 -15.49
CA ASN A 89 12.97 8.78 -15.04
C ASN A 89 13.58 10.03 -14.38
N THR A 90 14.02 9.87 -13.13
CA THR A 90 14.62 10.94 -12.32
C THR A 90 16.13 10.86 -12.24
N TYR A 91 16.73 9.79 -12.79
CA TYR A 91 18.16 9.52 -12.70
C TYR A 91 18.89 9.83 -14.01
N SER A 92 20.14 10.30 -13.89
CA SER A 92 21.05 10.42 -15.03
C SER A 92 21.52 9.03 -15.49
N GLU A 93 22.08 8.94 -16.70
CA GLU A 93 22.61 7.68 -17.26
C GLU A 93 23.66 7.02 -16.34
N LEU A 94 24.56 7.83 -15.75
CA LEU A 94 25.58 7.36 -14.83
C LEU A 94 24.97 6.79 -13.53
N GLN A 95 23.89 7.40 -13.03
CA GLN A 95 23.17 6.92 -11.86
C GLN A 95 22.42 5.61 -12.15
N LEU A 96 21.80 5.50 -13.34
CA LEU A 96 21.13 4.27 -13.77
C LEU A 96 22.12 3.09 -13.84
N GLU A 97 23.31 3.31 -14.37
CA GLU A 97 24.38 2.30 -14.40
C GLU A 97 24.85 1.92 -12.99
N THR A 98 25.04 2.91 -12.12
CA THR A 98 25.47 2.70 -10.72
C THR A 98 24.47 1.86 -9.93
N TYR A 99 23.18 2.16 -10.08
CA TYR A 99 22.11 1.43 -9.41
C TYR A 99 21.72 0.14 -10.11
N LYS A 100 22.27 -0.13 -11.30
CA LYS A 100 21.94 -1.28 -12.15
C LYS A 100 20.45 -1.38 -12.45
N ILE A 101 19.83 -0.23 -12.70
CA ILE A 101 18.41 -0.13 -13.09
C ILE A 101 18.30 0.56 -14.45
N SER A 102 17.29 0.19 -15.21
CA SER A 102 16.91 0.83 -16.45
C SER A 102 16.08 2.11 -16.22
N ALA A 103 16.02 2.98 -17.22
CA ALA A 103 15.14 4.17 -17.20
C ALA A 103 13.65 3.77 -17.06
N GLY A 104 13.26 2.61 -17.58
CA GLY A 104 11.91 2.07 -17.42
C GLY A 104 11.63 1.66 -15.97
N GLU A 105 12.56 0.99 -15.31
CA GLU A 105 12.45 0.64 -13.88
C GLU A 105 12.41 1.90 -13.01
N SER A 106 13.24 2.91 -13.28
CA SER A 106 13.16 4.18 -12.56
C SER A 106 11.80 4.86 -12.73
N THR A 107 11.25 4.85 -13.94
CA THR A 107 9.91 5.40 -14.21
C THR A 107 8.83 4.62 -13.44
N PHE A 108 8.95 3.29 -13.36
CA PHE A 108 8.00 2.45 -12.62
C PHE A 108 8.06 2.69 -11.10
N ILE A 109 9.28 2.88 -10.57
CA ILE A 109 9.48 3.27 -9.16
C ILE A 109 8.85 4.65 -8.90
N SER A 110 9.11 5.62 -9.78
CA SER A 110 8.51 6.96 -9.72
C SER A 110 6.98 6.91 -9.76
N PHE A 111 6.42 6.08 -10.64
CA PHE A 111 4.98 5.81 -10.69
C PHE A 111 4.45 5.28 -9.36
N GLY A 112 5.09 4.27 -8.77
CA GLY A 112 4.68 3.71 -7.48
C GLY A 112 4.66 4.75 -6.36
N ILE A 113 5.66 5.64 -6.34
CA ILE A 113 5.74 6.75 -5.39
C ILE A 113 4.59 7.73 -5.60
N VAL A 114 4.43 8.26 -6.83
CA VAL A 114 3.38 9.23 -7.17
C VAL A 114 1.98 8.66 -6.88
N PHE A 115 1.73 7.42 -7.30
CA PHE A 115 0.48 6.72 -7.05
C PHE A 115 0.17 6.60 -5.55
N THR A 116 1.17 6.19 -4.75
CA THR A 116 1.02 6.04 -3.30
C THR A 116 0.71 7.39 -2.64
N PHE A 117 1.36 8.48 -3.06
CA PHE A 117 1.07 9.82 -2.54
C PHE A 117 -0.36 10.27 -2.84
N ILE A 118 -0.82 10.12 -4.09
CA ILE A 118 -2.18 10.49 -4.47
C ILE A 118 -3.21 9.70 -3.65
N VAL A 119 -3.05 8.38 -3.57
CA VAL A 119 -3.97 7.52 -2.80
C VAL A 119 -3.94 7.87 -1.32
N SER A 120 -2.76 8.12 -0.75
CA SER A 120 -2.63 8.48 0.68
C SER A 120 -3.34 9.78 1.01
N ILE A 121 -3.21 10.80 0.17
CA ILE A 121 -3.93 12.08 0.33
C ILE A 121 -5.44 11.86 0.27
N LEU A 122 -5.92 11.11 -0.73
CA LEU A 122 -7.35 10.81 -0.87
C LEU A 122 -7.90 10.05 0.35
N VAL A 123 -7.15 9.09 0.87
CA VAL A 123 -7.51 8.34 2.08
C VAL A 123 -7.57 9.27 3.28
N LEU A 124 -6.55 10.10 3.50
CA LEU A 124 -6.53 11.05 4.62
C LEU A 124 -7.72 12.00 4.57
N VAL A 125 -8.00 12.61 3.41
CA VAL A 125 -9.16 13.50 3.20
C VAL A 125 -10.46 12.77 3.52
N THR A 126 -10.61 11.55 3.02
CA THR A 126 -11.82 10.74 3.23
C THR A 126 -12.02 10.40 4.71
N VAL A 127 -10.95 10.00 5.42
CA VAL A 127 -11.00 9.66 6.85
C VAL A 127 -11.33 10.89 7.70
N VAL A 128 -10.68 12.02 7.43
CA VAL A 128 -10.95 13.28 8.15
C VAL A 128 -12.39 13.72 7.90
N PHE A 129 -12.84 13.74 6.65
CA PHE A 129 -14.22 14.10 6.30
C PHE A 129 -15.24 13.18 6.98
N SER A 130 -15.02 11.86 6.95
CA SER A 130 -15.88 10.88 7.60
C SER A 130 -15.95 11.10 9.12
N SER A 131 -14.83 11.45 9.74
CA SER A 131 -14.76 11.70 11.19
C SER A 131 -15.53 12.96 11.57
N ILE A 132 -15.39 14.04 10.80
CA ILE A 132 -16.11 15.29 11.02
C ILE A 132 -17.62 15.11 10.77
N TYR A 133 -18.00 14.47 9.67
CA TYR A 133 -19.40 14.24 9.33
C TYR A 133 -20.16 13.47 10.43
N LYS A 134 -19.51 12.51 11.09
CA LYS A 134 -20.06 11.77 12.24
C LYS A 134 -20.30 12.63 13.49
N LEU A 135 -19.66 13.78 13.62
CA LEU A 135 -19.93 14.69 14.74
C LEU A 135 -21.22 15.51 14.52
N PHE A 136 -21.63 15.66 13.26
CA PHE A 136 -22.82 16.43 12.86
C PHE A 136 -24.06 15.55 12.63
N LYS A 137 -23.93 14.23 12.75
CA LYS A 137 -25.02 13.26 12.60
C LYS A 137 -25.02 12.27 13.76
#